data_AF-A0A7W1TKJ7-F1
#
_entry.id   AF-A0A7W1TKJ7-F1
#
_cell.length_a   1.000
_cell.length_b   1.000
_cell.length_c   1.000
_cell.angle_alpha   90.00
_cell.angle_beta   90.00
_cell.angle_gamma   90.00
#
_symmetry.space_group_name_H-M   'P 1'
#
loop_
_entity.id
_entity.type
_entity.pdbx_description
1 polymer ?
#
loop_
_entity_poly.entity_id
_entity_poly.type
_entity_poly.pdbx_seq_one_letter_code
_entity_poly.pdbx_strand_id
1 'polypeptide(L)' 'MTTETPIPNSDLTSLERLVGTWQVSGDAQGQVHYEWTEGKFFLLQHFDLVHGGRTIKGIEVIGHLRQDRRDMAVQLC' A
#
# COMPACT_ATOMS: atom_id res chain seq x y z
N MET A 1 -22.56 25.11 -7.31
CA MET A 1 -21.71 24.00 -7.75
C MET A 1 -21.41 23.18 -6.50
N THR A 2 -22.01 22.00 -6.35
CA THR A 2 -21.76 21.11 -5.21
C THR A 2 -20.58 20.21 -5.58
N THR A 3 -19.41 20.46 -5.01
CA THR A 3 -18.28 19.51 -5.04
C THR A 3 -18.59 18.40 -4.05
N GLU A 4 -18.91 17.21 -4.55
CA GLU A 4 -18.99 16.01 -3.71
C GLU A 4 -17.58 15.64 -3.24
N THR A 5 -17.40 15.55 -1.93
CA THR A 5 -16.13 15.11 -1.35
C THR A 5 -15.92 13.64 -1.70
N PRO A 6 -14.82 13.26 -2.36
CA PRO A 6 -14.55 11.87 -2.66
C PRO A 6 -14.49 11.06 -1.35
N ILE A 7 -14.99 9.82 -1.40
CA ILE A 7 -14.91 8.85 -0.30
C ILE A 7 -14.02 7.68 -0.71
N PRO A 8 -13.21 7.12 0.21
CA PRO A 8 -12.41 5.93 -0.08
C PRO A 8 -13.32 4.73 -0.35
N ASN A 9 -12.84 3.81 -1.19
CA ASN A 9 -13.59 2.60 -1.51
C ASN A 9 -13.66 1.68 -0.27
N SER A 10 -14.85 1.13 0.00
CA SER A 10 -15.10 0.24 1.14
C SER A 10 -14.21 -1.00 1.18
N ASP A 11 -13.75 -1.50 0.04
CA ASP A 11 -12.91 -2.70 -0.05
C ASP A 11 -11.56 -2.53 0.68
N LEU A 12 -11.09 -1.27 0.79
CA LEU A 12 -9.87 -0.92 1.50
C LEU A 12 -10.00 -1.05 3.02
N THR A 13 -11.22 -1.09 3.58
CA THR A 13 -11.45 -1.19 5.04
C THR A 13 -10.79 -2.42 5.64
N SER A 14 -10.77 -3.53 4.91
CA SER A 14 -10.16 -4.80 5.36
C SER A 14 -8.65 -4.70 5.60
N LEU A 15 -7.98 -3.70 5.01
CA LEU A 15 -6.54 -3.50 5.10
C LEU A 15 -6.12 -2.81 6.41
N GLU A 16 -7.07 -2.30 7.21
CA GLU A 16 -6.79 -1.66 8.51
C GLU A 16 -5.95 -2.58 9.41
N ARG A 17 -6.16 -3.90 9.33
CA ARG A 17 -5.40 -4.89 10.11
C ARG A 17 -3.90 -4.94 9.81
N LEU A 18 -3.46 -4.37 8.69
CA LEU A 18 -2.05 -4.32 8.30
C LEU A 18 -1.32 -3.16 8.95
N VAL A 19 -2.02 -2.11 9.38
CA VAL A 19 -1.44 -0.90 9.97
C VAL A 19 -0.55 -1.26 11.17
N GLY A 20 0.67 -0.72 11.17
CA GLY A 20 1.68 -1.01 12.16
C GLY A 20 2.96 -1.58 11.55
N THR A 21 3.84 -2.04 12.42
CA THR A 21 5.18 -2.49 12.05
C THR A 21 5.32 -3.99 12.28
N TRP A 22 5.84 -4.69 11.29
CA TRP A 22 5.94 -6.15 11.28
C TRP A 22 7.35 -6.61 10.94
N GLN A 23 7.79 -7.67 11.62
CA GLN A 23 9.01 -8.39 11.25
C GLN A 23 8.66 -9.44 10.19
N VAL A 24 9.37 -9.41 9.08
CA VAL A 24 9.32 -10.41 8.01
C VAL A 24 10.44 -11.42 8.23
N SER A 25 10.12 -12.70 8.04
CA SER A 25 11.06 -13.81 8.09
C SER A 25 10.70 -14.85 7.03
N GLY A 26 11.66 -15.71 6.68
CA GLY A 26 11.56 -16.66 5.56
C GLY A 26 12.57 -16.31 4.47
N ASP A 27 12.13 -16.38 3.21
CA ASP A 27 12.96 -16.08 2.03
C ASP A 27 13.42 -14.61 1.98
N ALA A 28 12.59 -13.71 2.53
CA ALA A 28 12.95 -12.32 2.82
C ALA A 28 12.96 -12.09 4.33
N GLN A 29 13.88 -11.26 4.80
CA GLN A 29 14.02 -10.93 6.22
C GLN A 29 14.17 -9.44 6.43
N GLY A 30 13.47 -8.86 7.39
CA GLY A 30 13.57 -7.44 7.69
C GLY A 30 12.25 -6.88 8.20
N GLN A 31 12.02 -5.59 8.01
CA GLN A 31 10.86 -4.92 8.59
C GLN A 31 9.97 -4.32 7.50
N VAL A 32 8.67 -4.37 7.74
CA VAL A 32 7.68 -3.62 6.97
C VAL A 32 6.84 -2.75 7.92
N HIS A 33 6.46 -1.57 7.46
CA HIS A 33 5.61 -0.64 8.19
C HIS A 33 4.47 -0.19 7.28
N TYR A 34 3.24 -0.32 7.76
CA TYR A 34 2.04 0.12 7.04
C TYR A 34 1.41 1.33 7.71
N GLU A 35 1.08 2.34 6.92
CA GLU A 35 0.36 3.53 7.35
C GLU A 35 -0.64 4.02 6.30
N TRP A 36 -1.75 4.60 6.77
CA TRP A 36 -2.74 5.23 5.89
C TRP A 36 -2.29 6.63 5.52
N THR A 37 -2.46 6.99 4.25
CA THR A 37 -2.46 8.42 3.88
C THR A 37 -3.71 9.12 4.43
N GLU A 38 -3.67 10.44 4.46
CA GLU A 38 -4.87 11.24 4.76
C GLU A 38 -6.05 10.83 3.85
N GLY A 39 -7.24 10.72 4.44
CA GLY A 39 -8.45 10.30 3.74
C GLY A 39 -8.57 8.79 3.46
N LYS A 40 -7.59 7.96 3.84
CA LYS A 40 -7.62 6.49 3.67
C LYS A 40 -7.83 5.99 2.22
N PHE A 41 -7.41 6.77 1.23
CA PHE A 41 -7.45 6.37 -0.19
C PHE A 41 -6.32 5.43 -0.57
N PHE A 42 -5.17 5.55 0.11
CA PHE A 42 -4.00 4.74 -0.13
C PHE A 42 -3.41 4.25 1.19
N LEU A 43 -3.04 2.98 1.23
CA LEU A 43 -2.19 2.41 2.27
C LEU A 43 -0.76 2.38 1.74
N LEU A 44 0.17 2.95 2.51
CA LEU A 44 1.59 2.87 2.22
C LEU A 44 2.19 1.70 2.96
N GLN A 45 3.04 0.93 2.28
CA GLN A 45 3.92 -0.06 2.90
C GLN A 45 5.37 0.36 2.69
N HIS A 46 6.04 0.77 3.75
CA HIS A 46 7.48 0.96 3.76
C HIS A 46 8.15 -0.38 4.04
N PHE A 47 9.18 -0.74 3.28
CA PHE A 47 9.91 -1.99 3.52
C PHE A 47 11.41 -1.79 3.46
N ASP A 48 12.11 -2.52 4.32
CA ASP A 48 13.55 -2.69 4.33
C ASP A 48 13.84 -4.17 4.59
N LEU A 49 14.18 -4.89 3.53
CA LEU A 49 14.25 -6.34 3.51
C LEU A 49 15.57 -6.80 2.90
N VAL A 50 16.06 -7.94 3.36
CA VAL A 50 17.13 -8.71 2.74
C VAL A 50 16.50 -9.91 2.04
N HIS A 51 16.71 -10.04 0.73
CA HIS A 51 16.26 -11.18 -0.07
C HIS A 51 17.37 -11.58 -1.05
N GLY A 52 17.74 -12.86 -1.08
CA GLY A 52 18.83 -13.35 -1.94
C GLY A 52 20.18 -12.67 -1.67
N GLY A 53 20.46 -12.31 -0.41
CA GLY A 53 21.70 -11.64 -0.01
C GLY A 53 21.77 -10.15 -0.38
N ARG A 54 20.69 -9.56 -0.90
CA ARG A 54 20.61 -8.15 -1.28
C ARG A 54 19.62 -7.41 -0.38
N THR A 55 20.00 -6.22 0.04
CA THR A 55 19.08 -5.28 0.69
C THR A 55 18.20 -4.61 -0.36
N ILE A 56 16.89 -4.64 -0.12
CA ILE A 56 15.85 -4.02 -0.94
C ILE A 56 15.04 -3.13 -0.01
N LYS A 57 15.05 -1.83 -0.31
CA LYS A 57 14.31 -0.81 0.43
C LYS A 57 13.38 -0.09 -0.53
N GLY A 58 12.15 0.16 -0.11
CA GLY A 58 11.16 0.80 -0.96
C GLY A 58 9.85 1.10 -0.27
N ILE A 59 8.91 1.57 -1.09
CA ILE A 59 7.54 1.85 -0.70
C ILE A 59 6.62 1.21 -1.73
N GLU A 60 5.61 0.50 -1.27
CA GLU A 60 4.46 0.09 -2.08
C GLU A 60 3.26 0.98 -1.75
N VAL A 61 2.49 1.35 -2.78
CA VAL A 61 1.28 2.17 -2.65
C VAL A 61 0.09 1.33 -3.06
N ILE A 62 -0.78 1.01 -2.10
CA ILE A 62 -1.95 0.16 -2.30
C ILE A 62 -3.20 1.04 -2.32
N GLY A 63 -4.00 0.94 -3.38
CA GLY A 63 -5.25 1.67 -3.52
C GLY A 63 -6.26 0.94 -4.39
N HIS A 64 -7.47 1.50 -4.49
CA HIS A 64 -8.54 0.91 -5.31
C HIS A 64 -8.65 1.64 -6.66
N LEU A 65 -8.50 0.91 -7.76
CA LEU A 65 -8.67 1.47 -9.11
C LEU A 65 -10.09 2.01 -9.28
N ARG A 66 -10.22 3.23 -9.83
CA ARG A 66 -11.51 3.76 -10.25
C ARG A 66 -11.73 3.39 -11.72
N GLN A 67 -12.82 2.66 -11.99
CA GLN A 67 -13.17 2.14 -13.31
C GLN A 67 -13.46 3.25 -14.35
N ASP A 68 -13.63 4.51 -13.92
CA ASP A 68 -13.94 5.65 -14.79
C ASP A 68 -12.74 6.18 -15.59
N ARG A 69 -11.55 5.61 -15.40
CA ARG A 69 -10.33 6.00 -16.12
C ARG A 69 -9.83 4.83 -16.95
N ARG A 70 -9.97 4.94 -18.29
CA ARG A 70 -9.33 4.02 -19.24
C ARG A 70 -7.82 3.98 -18.95
N ASP A 71 -7.33 2.77 -18.77
CA ASP A 71 -5.95 2.33 -18.99
C ASP A 71 -4.85 3.13 -18.27
N MET A 72 -4.61 2.80 -17.00
CA MET A 72 -3.26 2.86 -16.43
C MET A 72 -2.93 1.50 -15.84
N ALA A 73 -2.11 0.74 -16.57
CA ALA A 73 -1.40 -0.40 -16.01
C ALA A 73 -0.58 0.09 -14.81
N VAL A 74 -1.00 -0.28 -13.61
CA VAL A 74 -0.15 -0.17 -12.43
C VAL A 74 0.78 -1.37 -12.49
N GLN A 75 1.95 -1.18 -13.11
CA GLN A 75 3.05 -2.12 -12.97
C GLN A 75 3.57 -1.95 -11.53
N LEU A 76 3.13 -2.84 -10.64
CA LEU A 76 3.89 -3.17 -9.44
C LEU A 76 5.16 -3.91 -9.92
N CYS A 77 6.32 -3.45 -9.45
CA CYS A 77 7.64 -3.97 -9.83
C CYS A 77 7.74 -5.50 -9.69
#